data_AF-A0A6L7WKU9-F1
#
_entry.id   AF-A0A6L7WKU9-F1
#
_cell.length_a   1.000
_cell.length_b   1.000
_cell.length_c   1.000
_cell.angle_alpha   90.00
_cell.angle_beta   90.00
_cell.angle_gamma   90.00
#
_symmetry.space_group_name_H-M   'P 1'
#
loop_
_entity.id
_entity.type
_entity.pdbx_description
1 polymer ?
#
loop_
_entity_poly.entity_id
_entity_poly.type
_entity_poly.pdbx_seq_one_letter_code
_entity_poly.pdbx_strand_id
1 'polypeptide(L)'
;MTEPVAGRLEYLPHARDRVVELTARHPFLVQSLCNQVFERAAAVGTRTVTADQVMEAATEMVRDNEHFRTLWDYAGTERRRLLLALCDRLSKGPDAVNLDLLELKLDEAGVQVHRRRELGDDIAELRELELIDFVDSPRGGSYRMSLPLMAKWLQENVDFSDVAARAQQEAMETQP
;
A
#
# COMPACT_ATOMS: atom_id res chain seq x y z
N MET A 1 -9.25 -27.96 4.72
CA MET A 1 -7.91 -28.27 5.23
C MET A 1 -7.51 -27.12 6.12
N THR A 2 -7.13 -27.35 7.38
CA THR A 2 -6.88 -26.27 8.36
C THR A 2 -5.39 -26.00 8.62
N GLU A 3 -4.48 -26.97 8.38
CA GLU A 3 -3.06 -26.83 8.71
C GLU A 3 -2.14 -27.60 7.73
N PRO A 4 -1.95 -27.11 6.48
CA PRO A 4 -1.26 -27.86 5.42
C PRO A 4 0.24 -28.14 5.67
N VAL A 5 0.85 -27.45 6.65
CA VAL A 5 2.27 -27.61 7.02
C VAL A 5 2.49 -27.96 8.50
N ALA A 6 1.43 -28.39 9.21
CA ALA A 6 1.55 -28.83 10.60
C ALA A 6 2.65 -29.89 10.77
N GLY A 7 3.52 -29.69 11.76
CA GLY A 7 4.67 -30.55 12.02
C GLY A 7 5.85 -30.37 11.05
N ARG A 8 5.76 -29.55 10.00
CA ARG A 8 6.88 -29.17 9.11
C ARG A 8 7.39 -27.76 9.39
N LEU A 9 6.48 -26.82 9.61
CA LEU A 9 6.79 -25.42 9.89
C LEU A 9 5.74 -24.85 10.86
N GLU A 10 6.17 -24.31 11.98
CA GLU A 10 5.31 -23.77 13.04
C GLU A 10 5.53 -22.27 13.19
N TYR A 11 4.44 -21.48 13.13
CA TYR A 11 4.51 -20.05 13.34
C TYR A 11 4.28 -19.72 14.81
N LEU A 12 5.14 -18.88 15.37
CA LEU A 12 4.84 -18.24 16.65
C LEU A 12 3.61 -17.34 16.50
N PRO A 13 2.79 -17.15 17.55
CA PRO A 13 1.58 -16.32 17.49
C PRO A 13 1.83 -14.92 16.91
N HIS A 14 2.85 -14.21 17.40
CA HIS A 14 3.23 -12.89 16.91
C HIS A 14 3.70 -12.88 15.44
N ALA A 15 4.21 -14.01 14.92
CA ALA A 15 4.55 -14.12 13.51
C ALA A 15 3.28 -14.18 12.65
N ARG A 16 2.24 -14.87 13.12
CA ARG A 16 0.92 -14.90 12.44
C ARG A 16 0.26 -13.54 12.44
N ASP A 17 0.28 -12.86 13.58
CA ASP A 17 -0.26 -11.50 13.72
C ASP A 17 0.46 -10.57 12.74
N ARG A 18 1.79 -10.69 12.63
CA ARG A 18 2.57 -9.89 11.69
C ARG A 18 2.23 -10.16 10.22
N VAL A 19 1.97 -11.42 9.84
CA VAL A 19 1.48 -11.73 8.48
C VAL A 19 0.16 -11.03 8.21
N VAL A 20 -0.79 -11.10 9.15
CA VAL A 20 -2.10 -10.47 9.04
C VAL A 20 -1.99 -8.95 8.92
N GLU A 21 -1.16 -8.32 9.75
CA GLU A 21 -0.91 -6.88 9.74
C GLU A 21 -0.32 -6.43 8.39
N LEU A 22 0.75 -7.06 7.92
CA LEU A 22 1.47 -6.64 6.71
C LEU A 22 0.64 -6.79 5.44
N THR A 23 -0.23 -7.80 5.41
CA THR A 23 -1.03 -8.15 4.23
C THR A 23 -2.43 -7.53 4.27
N ALA A 24 -2.80 -6.87 5.37
CA ALA A 24 -4.16 -6.41 5.64
C ALA A 24 -5.25 -7.49 5.49
N ARG A 25 -4.88 -8.78 5.60
CA ARG A 25 -5.72 -9.97 5.33
C ARG A 25 -6.09 -10.16 3.85
N HIS A 26 -5.43 -9.46 2.92
CA HIS A 26 -5.65 -9.67 1.50
C HIS A 26 -5.23 -11.11 1.11
N PRO A 27 -6.13 -11.98 0.62
CA PRO A 27 -5.87 -13.41 0.47
C PRO A 27 -4.63 -13.74 -0.35
N PHE A 28 -4.42 -13.03 -1.47
CA PHE A 28 -3.25 -13.22 -2.30
C PHE A 28 -1.95 -12.86 -1.58
N LEU A 29 -1.93 -11.73 -0.84
CA LEU A 29 -0.72 -11.30 -0.14
C LEU A 29 -0.40 -12.22 1.05
N VAL A 30 -1.42 -12.71 1.75
CA VAL A 30 -1.27 -13.74 2.79
C VAL A 30 -0.59 -14.97 2.20
N GLN A 31 -1.10 -15.46 1.06
CA GLN A 31 -0.54 -16.65 0.41
C GLN A 31 0.90 -16.42 -0.05
N SER A 32 1.15 -15.32 -0.76
CA SER A 32 2.48 -15.00 -1.30
C SER A 32 3.52 -14.81 -0.18
N LEU A 33 3.17 -14.09 0.89
CA LEU A 33 4.06 -13.92 2.04
C LEU A 33 4.32 -15.25 2.76
N CYS A 34 3.30 -16.07 2.99
CA CYS A 34 3.47 -17.39 3.60
C CYS A 34 4.37 -18.30 2.74
N ASN A 35 4.24 -18.23 1.42
CA ASN A 35 5.09 -18.98 0.49
C ASN A 35 6.56 -18.52 0.60
N GLN A 36 6.80 -17.21 0.60
CA GLN A 36 8.15 -16.66 0.76
C GLN A 36 8.79 -17.07 2.09
N VAL A 37 8.02 -17.01 3.18
CA VAL A 37 8.49 -17.46 4.51
C VAL A 37 8.83 -18.96 4.49
N PHE A 38 8.01 -19.77 3.83
CA PHE A 38 8.25 -21.21 3.71
C PHE A 38 9.54 -21.52 2.95
N GLU A 39 9.75 -20.91 1.78
CA GLU A 39 10.97 -21.10 0.97
C GLU A 39 12.23 -20.71 1.76
N ARG A 40 12.19 -19.57 2.47
CA ARG A 40 13.30 -19.13 3.32
C ARG A 40 13.56 -20.09 4.48
N ALA A 41 12.50 -20.55 5.16
CA ALA A 41 12.64 -21.48 6.27
C ALA A 41 13.21 -22.83 5.81
N ALA A 42 12.82 -23.30 4.63
CA ALA A 42 13.37 -24.49 4.00
C ALA A 42 14.86 -24.34 3.66
N ALA A 43 15.27 -23.18 3.12
CA ALA A 43 16.66 -22.89 2.78
C ALA A 43 17.60 -22.83 3.99
N VAL A 44 17.13 -22.30 5.13
CA VAL A 44 17.92 -22.18 6.37
C VAL A 44 17.75 -23.40 7.29
N GLY A 45 16.80 -24.29 6.99
CA GLY A 45 16.51 -25.49 7.79
C GLY A 45 15.78 -25.20 9.11
N THR A 46 15.14 -24.03 9.24
CA THR A 46 14.39 -23.66 10.45
C THR A 46 12.98 -24.19 10.41
N ARG A 47 12.47 -24.70 11.54
CA ARG A 47 11.11 -25.24 11.66
C ARG A 47 10.15 -24.32 12.42
N THR A 48 10.67 -23.27 13.05
CA THR A 48 9.90 -22.29 13.81
C THR A 48 10.06 -20.93 13.14
N VAL A 49 8.93 -20.28 12.85
CA VAL A 49 8.87 -18.97 12.21
C VAL A 49 8.64 -17.89 13.25
N THR A 50 9.58 -16.94 13.31
CA THR A 50 9.48 -15.74 14.15
C THR A 50 8.93 -14.55 13.36
N ALA A 51 8.52 -13.49 14.08
CA ALA A 51 8.08 -12.25 13.44
C ALA A 51 9.18 -11.60 12.59
N ASP A 52 10.44 -11.71 13.01
CA ASP A 52 11.59 -11.18 12.25
C ASP A 52 11.77 -11.89 10.91
N GLN A 53 11.62 -13.22 10.89
CA GLN A 53 11.69 -13.98 9.65
C GLN A 53 10.55 -13.63 8.68
N VAL A 54 9.36 -13.31 9.20
CA VAL A 54 8.25 -12.77 8.40
C VAL A 54 8.60 -11.39 7.84
N MET A 55 9.20 -10.50 8.63
CA MET A 55 9.62 -9.17 8.17
C MET A 55 10.69 -9.22 7.09
N GLU A 56 11.64 -10.13 7.22
CA GLU A 56 12.66 -10.37 6.20
C GLU A 56 12.05 -10.91 4.90
N ALA A 57 11.14 -11.90 4.99
CA ALA A 57 10.43 -12.43 3.83
C ALA A 57 9.57 -11.35 3.14
N ALA A 58 8.90 -10.51 3.93
CA ALA A 58 8.15 -9.37 3.42
C ALA A 58 9.04 -8.35 2.70
N THR A 59 10.25 -8.12 3.21
CA THR A 59 11.22 -7.21 2.56
C THR A 59 11.67 -7.77 1.21
N GLU A 60 11.89 -9.07 1.12
CA GLU A 60 12.23 -9.74 -0.13
C GLU A 60 11.06 -9.71 -1.12
N MET A 61 9.84 -9.99 -0.65
CA MET A 61 8.62 -9.88 -1.46
C MET A 61 8.41 -8.48 -2.03
N VAL A 62 8.75 -7.41 -1.28
CA VAL A 62 8.69 -6.04 -1.79
C VAL A 62 9.73 -5.79 -2.89
N ARG A 63 10.91 -6.40 -2.80
CA ARG A 63 11.96 -6.29 -3.85
C ARG A 63 11.57 -7.05 -5.11
N ASP A 64 10.88 -8.17 -4.97
CA ASP A 64 10.28 -8.92 -6.08
C ASP A 64 9.03 -8.17 -6.59
N ASN A 65 9.33 -7.04 -7.24
CA ASN A 65 8.46 -5.89 -7.51
C ASN A 65 7.20 -6.15 -8.38
N GLU A 66 7.04 -7.33 -8.98
CA GLU A 66 6.06 -7.53 -10.05
C GLU A 66 4.62 -7.28 -9.60
N HIS A 67 4.21 -7.87 -8.48
CA HIS A 67 2.83 -7.73 -8.02
C HIS A 67 2.48 -6.30 -7.57
N PHE A 68 3.39 -5.63 -6.84
CA PHE A 68 3.16 -4.26 -6.39
C PHE A 68 3.17 -3.26 -7.56
N ARG A 69 3.99 -3.53 -8.60
CA ARG A 69 3.93 -2.78 -9.85
C ARG A 69 2.56 -2.92 -10.52
N THR A 70 2.00 -4.13 -10.57
CA THR A 70 0.63 -4.31 -11.10
C THR A 70 -0.41 -3.54 -10.29
N LEU A 71 -0.34 -3.56 -8.95
CA LEU A 71 -1.24 -2.78 -8.10
C LEU A 71 -1.08 -1.27 -8.32
N TRP A 72 0.14 -0.79 -8.52
CA TRP A 72 0.42 0.59 -8.90
C TRP A 72 -0.18 0.96 -10.26
N ASP A 73 -0.10 0.06 -11.23
CA ASP A 73 -0.64 0.26 -12.56
C ASP A 73 -2.18 0.32 -12.53
N TYR A 74 -2.83 -0.45 -11.66
CA TYR A 74 -4.28 -0.44 -11.44
C TYR A 74 -4.84 0.89 -10.92
N ALA A 75 -4.01 1.77 -10.34
CA ALA A 75 -4.44 3.13 -10.04
C ALA A 75 -4.96 3.86 -11.30
N GLY A 76 -4.52 3.45 -12.49
CA GLY A 76 -5.07 3.88 -13.77
C GLY A 76 -4.54 5.23 -14.25
N THR A 77 -4.69 6.28 -13.44
CA THR A 77 -4.26 7.66 -13.79
C THR A 77 -3.06 8.11 -12.98
N GLU A 78 -2.26 9.02 -13.54
CA GLU A 78 -1.13 9.64 -12.83
C GLU A 78 -1.61 10.44 -11.61
N ARG A 79 -2.77 11.09 -11.69
CA ARG A 79 -3.40 11.75 -10.54
C ARG A 79 -3.70 10.79 -9.39
N ARG A 80 -4.25 9.61 -9.65
CA ARG A 80 -4.51 8.58 -8.62
C ARG A 80 -3.22 8.01 -8.04
N ARG A 81 -2.19 7.83 -8.87
CA ARG A 81 -0.83 7.47 -8.43
C ARG A 81 -0.24 8.52 -7.49
N LEU A 82 -0.42 9.80 -7.79
CA LEU A 82 -0.02 10.90 -6.91
C LEU A 82 -0.79 10.85 -5.58
N LEU A 83 -2.11 10.59 -5.61
CA LEU A 83 -2.92 10.44 -4.40
C LEU A 83 -2.43 9.31 -3.49
N LEU A 84 -2.03 8.17 -4.05
CA LEU A 84 -1.42 7.07 -3.28
C LEU A 84 -0.12 7.51 -2.61
N ALA A 85 0.77 8.16 -3.36
CA ALA A 85 2.03 8.67 -2.83
C ALA A 85 1.81 9.75 -1.73
N LEU A 86 0.81 10.62 -1.90
CA LEU A 86 0.41 11.61 -0.90
C LEU A 86 -0.15 10.93 0.37
N CYS A 87 -0.98 9.91 0.23
CA CYS A 87 -1.51 9.18 1.39
C CYS A 87 -0.39 8.54 2.22
N ASP A 88 0.59 7.89 1.59
CA ASP A 88 1.76 7.36 2.32
C ASP A 88 2.54 8.49 3.02
N ARG A 89 2.89 9.55 2.28
CA ARG A 89 3.76 10.62 2.79
C ARG A 89 3.10 11.42 3.92
N LEU A 90 1.84 11.79 3.75
CA LEU A 90 1.09 12.60 4.71
C LEU A 90 0.69 11.82 5.96
N SER A 91 0.52 10.49 5.86
CA SER A 91 0.21 9.65 7.03
C SER A 91 1.30 9.67 8.12
N LYS A 92 2.52 10.10 7.78
CA LYS A 92 3.66 10.29 8.70
C LYS A 92 3.65 11.67 9.37
N GLY A 93 2.78 12.58 8.92
CA GLY A 93 2.64 13.93 9.43
C GLY A 93 1.68 14.03 10.62
N PRO A 94 1.56 15.22 11.23
CA PRO A 94 0.67 15.46 12.36
C PRO A 94 -0.80 15.60 11.96
N ASP A 95 -1.07 15.94 10.70
CA ASP A 95 -2.40 16.26 10.20
C ASP A 95 -3.12 15.01 9.65
N ALA A 96 -4.43 14.92 9.87
CA ALA A 96 -5.25 13.87 9.29
C ALA A 96 -5.32 14.03 7.76
N VAL A 97 -5.12 12.93 7.04
CA VAL A 97 -5.21 12.91 5.57
C VAL A 97 -6.69 12.92 5.17
N ASN A 98 -7.24 14.10 4.94
CA ASN A 98 -8.62 14.28 4.50
C ASN A 98 -8.67 14.89 3.08
N LEU A 99 -9.88 15.03 2.52
CA LEU A 99 -10.04 15.57 1.16
C LEU A 99 -9.51 17.01 1.03
N ASP A 100 -9.63 17.85 2.07
CA ASP A 100 -9.12 19.23 2.07
C ASP A 100 -7.60 19.25 1.94
N LEU A 101 -6.91 18.41 2.71
CA LEU A 101 -5.46 18.31 2.68
C LEU A 101 -4.98 17.73 1.35
N LEU A 102 -5.67 16.71 0.83
CA LEU A 102 -5.34 16.12 -0.47
C LEU A 102 -5.54 17.12 -1.61
N GLU A 103 -6.65 17.85 -1.63
CA GLU A 103 -6.91 18.91 -2.61
C GLU A 103 -5.82 19.99 -2.57
N LEU A 104 -5.47 20.47 -1.37
CA LEU A 104 -4.39 21.43 -1.19
C LEU A 104 -3.05 20.90 -1.73
N LYS A 105 -2.70 19.64 -1.44
CA LYS A 105 -1.44 19.05 -1.91
C LYS A 105 -1.41 18.76 -3.41
N LEU A 106 -2.56 18.48 -4.01
CA LEU A 106 -2.68 18.40 -5.47
C LEU A 106 -2.47 19.78 -6.12
N ASP A 107 -3.09 20.83 -5.59
CA ASP A 107 -2.93 22.20 -6.10
C ASP A 107 -1.47 22.70 -5.94
N GLU A 108 -0.82 22.41 -4.80
CA GLU A 108 0.62 22.66 -4.60
C GLU A 108 1.51 21.92 -5.63
N ALA A 109 1.07 20.75 -6.10
CA ALA A 109 1.74 19.98 -7.14
C ALA A 109 1.35 20.43 -8.57
N GLY A 110 0.52 21.46 -8.72
CA GLY A 110 0.04 21.96 -10.00
C GLY A 110 -1.08 21.13 -10.65
N VAL A 111 -1.73 20.25 -9.88
CA VAL A 111 -2.84 19.40 -10.32
C VAL A 111 -4.15 19.96 -9.75
N GLN A 112 -4.86 20.76 -10.55
CA GLN A 112 -6.13 21.35 -10.12
C GLN A 112 -7.30 20.39 -10.37
N VAL A 113 -8.13 20.18 -9.35
CA VAL A 113 -9.29 19.28 -9.42
C VAL A 113 -10.51 19.82 -8.69
N HIS A 114 -11.69 19.46 -9.17
CA HIS A 114 -12.93 19.69 -8.45
C HIS A 114 -13.10 18.67 -7.31
N ARG A 115 -12.92 19.12 -6.07
CA ARG A 115 -13.01 18.32 -4.84
C ARG A 115 -14.10 17.25 -4.79
N ARG A 116 -15.36 17.62 -5.11
CA ARG A 116 -16.52 16.72 -4.92
C ARG A 116 -16.73 15.73 -6.05
N ARG A 117 -16.28 16.05 -7.27
CA ARG A 117 -16.46 15.17 -8.43
C ARG A 117 -15.19 14.38 -8.63
N GLU A 118 -14.15 15.04 -9.12
CA GLU A 118 -12.91 14.37 -9.53
C GLU A 118 -12.16 13.72 -8.37
N LEU A 119 -11.84 14.50 -7.32
CA LEU A 119 -11.11 13.94 -6.17
C LEU A 119 -11.95 12.92 -5.38
N GLY A 120 -13.26 13.15 -5.27
CA GLY A 120 -14.18 12.21 -4.64
C GLY A 120 -14.24 10.88 -5.38
N ASP A 121 -14.36 10.92 -6.71
CA ASP A 121 -14.42 9.73 -7.57
C ASP A 121 -13.08 8.98 -7.56
N ASP A 122 -11.95 9.68 -7.59
CA ASP A 122 -10.63 9.06 -7.49
C ASP A 122 -10.40 8.34 -6.16
N ILE A 123 -10.84 8.95 -5.06
CA ILE A 123 -10.76 8.31 -3.74
C ILE A 123 -11.72 7.13 -3.64
N ALA A 124 -12.91 7.23 -4.23
CA ALA A 124 -13.86 6.11 -4.27
C ALA A 124 -13.25 4.91 -5.03
N GLU A 125 -12.66 5.16 -6.20
CA GLU A 125 -11.98 4.13 -6.99
C GLU A 125 -10.80 3.50 -6.23
N LEU A 126 -9.92 4.30 -5.65
CA LEU A 126 -8.75 3.80 -4.91
C LEU A 126 -9.13 2.97 -3.68
N ARG A 127 -10.31 3.23 -3.10
CA ARG A 127 -10.89 2.42 -2.03
C ARG A 127 -11.50 1.12 -2.57
N GLU A 128 -12.17 1.16 -3.71
CA GLU A 128 -12.70 -0.04 -4.38
C GLU A 128 -11.57 -1.01 -4.77
N LEU A 129 -10.43 -0.47 -5.20
CA LEU A 129 -9.21 -1.23 -5.47
C LEU A 129 -8.46 -1.70 -4.21
N GLU A 130 -8.97 -1.41 -3.01
CA GLU A 130 -8.34 -1.73 -1.72
C GLU A 130 -6.91 -1.16 -1.58
N LEU A 131 -6.60 -0.03 -2.23
CA LEU A 131 -5.31 0.64 -2.15
C LEU A 131 -5.29 1.68 -1.02
N ILE A 132 -6.44 2.32 -0.77
CA ILE A 132 -6.65 3.29 0.30
C ILE A 132 -7.82 2.86 1.19
N ASP A 133 -7.67 3.06 2.50
CA ASP A 133 -8.72 2.89 3.49
C ASP A 133 -9.09 4.23 4.12
N PHE A 134 -10.30 4.31 4.65
CA PHE A 134 -10.73 5.43 5.49
C PHE A 134 -10.90 4.95 6.93
N VAL A 135 -10.21 5.61 7.85
CA VAL A 135 -10.28 5.34 9.28
C VAL A 135 -11.02 6.47 9.94
N ASP A 136 -12.16 6.16 10.55
CA ASP A 136 -12.88 7.14 11.35
C ASP A 136 -12.18 7.34 12.70
N SER A 137 -12.14 8.58 13.17
CA SER A 137 -11.58 8.92 14.47
C SER A 137 -12.39 10.04 15.13
N PRO A 138 -12.37 10.15 16.47
CA PRO A 138 -13.05 11.26 17.16
C PRO A 138 -12.58 12.66 16.74
N ARG A 139 -11.40 12.77 16.11
CA ARG A 139 -10.82 14.03 15.61
C ARG A 139 -11.09 14.26 14.12
N GLY A 140 -11.94 13.43 13.50
CA GLY A 140 -12.17 13.38 12.07
C GLY A 140 -11.52 12.15 11.45
N GLY A 141 -12.05 11.69 10.32
CA GLY A 141 -11.51 10.53 9.63
C GLY A 141 -10.31 10.86 8.73
N SER A 142 -9.48 9.85 8.49
CA SER A 142 -8.25 9.95 7.70
C SER A 142 -8.16 8.83 6.68
N TYR A 143 -7.74 9.17 5.48
CA TYR A 143 -7.31 8.23 4.46
C TYR A 143 -5.91 7.71 4.80
N ARG A 144 -5.62 6.45 4.46
CA ARG A 144 -4.30 5.84 4.58
C ARG A 144 -4.14 4.70 3.59
N MET A 145 -2.91 4.29 3.32
CA MET A 145 -2.65 3.07 2.56
C MET A 145 -3.29 1.87 3.27
N SER A 146 -4.08 1.08 2.53
CA SER A 146 -4.69 -0.15 3.07
C SER A 146 -3.65 -1.26 3.26
N LEU A 147 -2.63 -1.28 2.40
CA LEU A 147 -1.63 -2.35 2.31
C LEU A 147 -0.25 -1.85 2.78
N PRO A 148 0.23 -2.23 3.98
CA PRO A 148 1.55 -1.83 4.47
C PRO A 148 2.72 -2.22 3.55
N LEU A 149 2.65 -3.39 2.90
CA LEU A 149 3.67 -3.80 1.95
C LEU A 149 3.70 -2.92 0.69
N MET A 150 2.53 -2.45 0.24
CA MET A 150 2.44 -1.49 -0.87
C MET A 150 3.04 -0.14 -0.46
N ALA A 151 2.74 0.34 0.75
CA ALA A 151 3.33 1.56 1.30
C ALA A 151 4.87 1.47 1.34
N LYS A 152 5.42 0.33 1.77
CA LYS A 152 6.86 0.08 1.74
C LYS A 152 7.41 0.05 0.32
N TRP A 153 6.73 -0.61 -0.61
CA TRP A 153 7.11 -0.65 -2.02
C TRP A 153 7.18 0.75 -2.64
N LEU A 154 6.18 1.61 -2.37
CA LEU A 154 6.17 3.01 -2.82
C LEU A 154 7.41 3.76 -2.36
N GLN A 155 7.77 3.62 -1.08
CA GLN A 155 8.92 4.31 -0.49
C GLN A 155 10.26 3.89 -1.12
N GLU A 156 10.36 2.65 -1.60
CA GLU A 156 11.60 2.10 -2.19
C GLU A 156 11.70 2.34 -3.70
N ASN A 157 10.57 2.45 -4.43
CA ASN A 157 10.56 2.39 -5.89
C ASN A 157 9.95 3.63 -6.57
N VAL A 158 9.23 4.48 -5.85
CA VAL A 158 8.50 5.62 -6.45
C VAL A 158 9.13 6.94 -6.03
N ASP A 159 9.63 7.69 -7.01
CA ASP A 159 10.06 9.08 -6.81
C ASP A 159 8.82 9.99 -6.83
N PHE A 160 8.52 10.60 -5.70
CA PHE A 160 7.41 11.53 -5.56
C PHE A 160 7.46 12.68 -6.57
N SER A 161 8.66 13.18 -6.89
CA SER A 161 8.83 14.31 -7.80
C SER A 161 8.49 13.92 -9.25
N ASP A 162 8.87 12.70 -9.66
CA ASP A 162 8.51 12.15 -10.99
C ASP A 162 7.00 11.95 -11.10
N VAL A 163 6.37 11.34 -10.08
CA VAL A 163 4.91 11.13 -10.07
C VAL A 163 4.15 12.45 -10.08
N ALA A 164 4.60 13.44 -9.31
CA ALA A 164 3.99 14.77 -9.32
C ALA A 164 4.08 15.44 -10.70
N ALA A 165 5.26 15.37 -11.34
CA ALA A 165 5.45 15.91 -12.68
C ALA A 165 4.56 15.23 -13.73
N ARG A 166 4.43 13.89 -13.68
CA ARG A 166 3.56 13.13 -14.58
C ARG A 166 2.08 13.46 -14.37
N ALA A 167 1.63 13.55 -13.12
CA ALA A 167 0.27 13.94 -12.79
C ALA A 167 -0.06 15.36 -13.25
N GLN A 168 0.90 16.29 -13.12
CA GLN A 168 0.77 17.64 -13.66
C GLN A 168 0.64 17.63 -15.19
N GLN A 169 1.47 16.85 -15.88
CA GLN A 169 1.40 16.72 -17.33
C GLN A 169 0.06 16.13 -17.79
N GLU A 170 -0.40 15.03 -17.17
CA GLU A 170 -1.71 14.42 -17.44
C GLU A 170 -2.86 15.44 -17.26
N ALA A 171 -2.80 16.26 -16.21
CA ALA A 171 -3.78 17.30 -15.95
C ALA A 171 -3.79 18.40 -17.04
N MET A 172 -2.62 18.80 -17.53
CA MET A 172 -2.50 19.79 -18.62
C MET A 172 -3.03 19.26 -19.96
N GLU A 173 -2.83 17.97 -20.24
CA GLU A 173 -3.31 17.32 -21.48
C GLU A 173 -4.83 17.09 -21.48
N THR A 174 -5.43 16.96 -20.31
CA THR A 174 -6.87 16.69 -20.14
C THR A 174 -7.71 17.97 -20.06
N GLN A 175 -7.08 19.15 -19.95
CA GLN A 175 -7.77 20.44 -20.00
C GLN A 175 -8.07 20.83 -21.47
N PRO A 176 -9.36 21.00 -21.85
CA PRO A 176 -9.78 21.35 -23.21
C PRO A 176 -9.45 22.80 -23.62
#